data_AF-A0A0B7C3J7-F1
#
_entry.id   AF-A0A0B7C3J7-F1
#
_cell.length_a   1.000
_cell.length_b   1.000
_cell.length_c   1.000
_cell.angle_alpha   90.00
_cell.angle_beta   90.00
_cell.angle_gamma   90.00
#
_symmetry.space_group_name_H-M   'P 1'
#
loop_
_entity.id
_entity.type
_entity.pdbx_description
1 polymer ?
#
loop_
_entity_poly.entity_id
_entity_poly.type
_entity_poly.pdbx_seq_one_letter_code
_entity_poly.pdbx_strand_id
1 'polypeptide(L)'
;TILACAMLGLTLFGLVKAGAMGEINEMGFMEIMVFSSLIVAVDPVAVLAVFNEIGVNHVLYFIVFGESLLNDGVTVVLYKVFQAYNLMDTITGADIILGIVKFFVVCLGGLFLGILAGITSALLTKLSIH
;
A
#
# COMPACT_ATOMS: atom_id res chain seq x y z
N THR A 1 -7.61 2.53 -0.81
CA THR A 1 -6.17 2.85 -0.92
C THR A 1 -5.81 3.76 -2.08
N ILE A 2 -5.85 3.29 -3.35
CA ILE A 2 -5.32 4.06 -4.50
C ILE A 2 -6.00 5.42 -4.64
N LEU A 3 -7.33 5.47 -4.60
CA LEU A 3 -8.08 6.72 -4.69
C LEU A 3 -7.77 7.64 -3.49
N ALA A 4 -7.69 7.09 -2.28
CA ALA A 4 -7.35 7.86 -1.08
C ALA A 4 -5.93 8.46 -1.18
N CYS A 5 -4.97 7.70 -1.70
CA CYS A 5 -3.61 8.17 -1.97
C CYS A 5 -3.61 9.30 -2.98
N ALA A 6 -4.34 9.14 -4.09
CA ALA A 6 -4.48 10.18 -5.11
C ALA A 6 -5.14 11.45 -4.55
N MET A 7 -6.22 11.32 -3.77
CA MET A 7 -6.89 12.47 -3.15
C MET A 7 -5.97 13.19 -2.16
N LEU A 8 -5.26 12.45 -1.30
CA LEU A 8 -4.31 13.03 -0.34
C LEU A 8 -3.16 13.74 -1.07
N GLY A 9 -2.54 13.08 -2.05
CA GLY A 9 -1.43 13.63 -2.82
C GLY A 9 -1.81 14.87 -3.63
N LEU A 10 -2.95 14.84 -4.33
CA LEU A 10 -3.45 15.98 -5.09
C LEU A 10 -3.86 17.15 -4.18
N THR A 11 -4.48 16.87 -3.04
CA THR A 11 -4.85 17.91 -2.07
C THR A 11 -3.59 18.56 -1.49
N LEU A 12 -2.60 17.78 -1.07
CA LEU A 12 -1.32 18.31 -0.56
C LEU A 12 -0.59 19.13 -1.62
N PHE A 13 -0.54 18.65 -2.87
CA PHE A 13 0.05 19.40 -3.97
C PHE A 13 -0.67 20.72 -4.23
N GLY A 14 -2.01 20.71 -4.19
CA GLY A 14 -2.82 21.92 -4.30
C GLY A 14 -2.54 22.92 -3.17
N LEU A 15 -2.39 22.45 -1.92
CA LEU A 15 -2.06 23.30 -0.77
C LEU A 15 -0.65 23.89 -0.86
N VAL A 16 0.34 23.13 -1.33
CA VAL A 16 1.70 23.63 -1.62
C VAL A 16 1.64 24.72 -2.69
N LYS A 17 0.93 24.48 -3.80
CA LYS A 17 0.76 25.48 -4.87
C LYS A 17 -0.03 26.72 -4.44
N ALA A 18 -0.97 26.57 -3.51
CA ALA A 18 -1.74 27.67 -2.93
C ALA A 18 -0.96 28.49 -1.89
N GLY A 19 0.27 28.09 -1.53
CA GLY A 19 1.07 28.77 -0.52
C GLY A 19 0.58 28.59 0.92
N ALA A 20 -0.34 27.64 1.16
CA ALA A 20 -0.91 27.39 2.49
C ALA A 20 0.07 26.62 3.42
N MET A 21 1.13 26.02 2.86
CA MET A 21 2.16 25.27 3.59
C MET A 21 3.42 26.09 3.95
N GLY A 22 3.38 27.42 3.81
CA GLY A 22 4.48 28.29 4.24
C GLY A 22 5.72 28.19 3.34
N GLU A 23 6.91 28.05 3.95
CA GLU A 23 8.21 28.01 3.24
C GLU A 23 8.45 26.73 2.43
N ILE A 24 7.56 25.74 2.52
CA ILE A 24 7.62 24.49 1.77
C ILE A 24 7.14 24.72 0.33
N ASN A 25 7.90 25.49 -0.46
CA ASN A 25 7.53 25.82 -1.84
C ASN A 25 8.17 24.90 -2.90
N GLU A 26 9.13 24.05 -2.51
CA GLU A 26 9.97 23.30 -3.45
C GLU A 26 9.76 21.78 -3.43
N MET A 27 8.71 21.27 -2.79
CA MET A 27 8.41 19.84 -2.90
C MET A 27 7.90 19.48 -4.31
N GLY A 28 8.58 18.54 -4.95
CA GLY A 28 8.19 18.00 -6.24
C GLY A 28 6.85 17.25 -6.16
N PHE A 29 6.11 17.23 -7.27
CA PHE A 29 4.85 16.48 -7.34
C PHE A 29 5.04 15.00 -6.98
N MET A 30 6.11 14.38 -7.48
CA MET A 30 6.41 12.97 -7.21
C MET A 30 6.79 12.73 -5.74
N GLU A 31 7.49 13.66 -5.09
CA GLU A 31 7.81 13.57 -3.65
C GLU A 31 6.55 13.59 -2.79
N ILE A 32 5.58 14.45 -3.15
CA ILE A 32 4.27 14.51 -2.48
C ILE A 32 3.48 13.23 -2.72
N MET A 33 3.55 12.66 -3.93
CA MET A 33 2.91 11.37 -4.22
C MET A 33 3.54 10.23 -3.43
N VAL A 34 4.88 10.19 -3.31
CA VAL A 34 5.60 9.24 -2.44
C VAL A 34 5.15 9.41 -0.99
N PHE A 35 5.10 10.64 -0.46
CA PHE A 35 4.63 10.91 0.89
C PHE A 35 3.18 10.46 1.09
N SER A 36 2.29 10.78 0.15
CA SER A 36 0.88 10.37 0.21
C SER A 36 0.71 8.86 0.23
N SER A 37 1.56 8.12 -0.50
CA SER A 37 1.55 6.67 -0.48
C SER A 37 1.96 6.12 0.88
N LEU A 38 2.93 6.73 1.58
CA LEU A 38 3.35 6.27 2.91
C LEU A 38 2.25 6.43 3.97
N ILE A 39 1.46 7.49 3.91
CA ILE A 39 0.48 7.81 4.96
C ILE A 39 -0.93 7.26 4.70
N VAL A 40 -1.20 6.70 3.51
CA VAL A 40 -2.55 6.22 3.15
C VAL A 40 -2.91 4.88 3.79
N ALA A 41 -1.90 4.07 4.14
CA ALA A 41 -2.12 2.83 4.89
C ALA A 41 -2.52 3.19 6.33
N VAL A 42 -3.79 3.03 6.64
CA VAL A 42 -4.31 3.13 8.00
C VAL A 42 -4.62 1.72 8.46
N ASP A 43 -3.96 1.29 9.55
CA ASP A 43 -4.14 -0.05 10.12
C ASP A 43 -5.13 0.00 11.30
N PRO A 44 -6.27 -0.73 11.25
CA PRO A 44 -7.27 -0.73 12.29
C PRO A 44 -6.98 -1.71 13.43
N VAL A 45 -5.72 -2.15 13.66
CA VAL A 45 -5.35 -3.09 14.75
C VAL A 45 -5.98 -2.72 16.09
N ALA A 46 -5.97 -1.44 16.46
CA ALA A 46 -6.59 -0.97 17.70
C ALA A 46 -8.12 -1.14 17.71
N VAL A 47 -8.79 -0.90 16.58
CA VAL A 47 -10.24 -1.07 16.43
C VAL A 47 -10.63 -2.54 16.41
N LEU A 48 -9.81 -3.39 15.77
CA LEU A 48 -9.99 -4.84 15.72
C LEU A 48 -9.87 -5.46 17.12
N ALA A 49 -8.94 -4.98 17.95
CA ALA A 49 -8.80 -5.43 19.33
C ALA A 49 -10.06 -5.15 20.16
N VAL A 50 -10.61 -3.93 20.03
CA VAL A 50 -11.86 -3.55 20.71
C VAL A 50 -13.03 -4.40 20.19
N PHE A 51 -13.17 -4.58 18.87
CA PHE A 51 -14.24 -5.40 18.28
C PHE A 51 -14.25 -6.84 18.79
N ASN A 52 -13.08 -7.43 19.00
CA ASN A 52 -12.98 -8.77 19.57
C ASN A 52 -13.42 -8.80 21.04
N GLU A 53 -13.18 -7.73 21.81
CA GLU A 53 -13.56 -7.62 23.21
C GLU A 53 -15.06 -7.39 23.41
N ILE A 54 -15.71 -6.61 22.53
CA ILE A 54 -17.16 -6.36 22.57
C ILE A 54 -18.00 -7.44 21.90
N GLY A 55 -17.39 -8.53 21.40
CA GLY A 55 -18.11 -9.66 20.80
C GLY A 55 -18.74 -9.34 19.44
N VAL A 56 -18.09 -8.52 18.61
CA VAL A 56 -18.53 -8.26 17.23
C VAL A 56 -18.43 -9.53 16.38
N ASN A 57 -19.32 -9.65 15.40
CA ASN A 57 -19.36 -10.77 14.46
C ASN A 57 -17.97 -11.04 13.84
N HIS A 58 -17.46 -12.27 14.00
CA HIS A 58 -16.17 -12.71 13.46
C HIS A 58 -16.02 -12.50 11.94
N VAL A 59 -17.12 -12.53 11.18
CA VAL A 59 -17.11 -12.24 9.74
C VAL A 59 -16.66 -10.80 9.48
N LEU A 60 -17.15 -9.84 10.26
CA LEU A 60 -16.75 -8.44 10.12
C LEU A 60 -15.28 -8.24 10.49
N TYR A 61 -14.82 -8.93 11.53
CA TYR A 61 -13.41 -8.94 11.93
C TYR A 61 -12.50 -9.39 10.77
N PHE A 62 -12.80 -10.54 10.15
CA PHE A 62 -11.98 -11.06 9.06
C PHE A 62 -12.01 -10.18 7.80
N ILE A 63 -13.16 -9.54 7.50
CA ILE A 63 -13.27 -8.62 6.36
C ILE A 63 -12.40 -7.39 6.58
N VAL A 64 -12.50 -6.73 7.74
CA VAL A 64 -11.70 -5.52 8.03
C VAL A 64 -10.22 -5.85 8.10
N PHE A 65 -9.85 -6.98 8.71
CA PHE A 65 -8.48 -7.47 8.73
C PHE A 65 -7.93 -7.71 7.31
N GLY A 66 -8.70 -8.39 6.46
CA GLY A 66 -8.32 -8.64 5.07
C GLY A 66 -8.17 -7.38 4.24
N GLU A 67 -9.07 -6.40 4.42
CA GLU A 67 -8.98 -5.09 3.76
C GLU A 67 -7.70 -4.35 4.18
N SER A 68 -7.34 -4.39 5.46
CA SER A 68 -6.14 -3.76 6.01
C SER A 68 -4.86 -4.39 5.46
N LEU A 69 -4.80 -5.72 5.40
CA LEU A 69 -3.68 -6.45 4.78
C LEU A 69 -3.52 -6.11 3.29
N LEU A 70 -4.63 -6.03 2.55
CA LEU A 70 -4.59 -5.64 1.14
C LEU A 70 -4.15 -4.17 1.00
N ASN A 71 -4.62 -3.28 1.87
CA ASN A 71 -4.28 -1.87 1.90
C ASN A 71 -2.76 -1.66 2.12
N ASP A 72 -2.16 -2.39 3.04
CA ASP A 72 -0.72 -2.35 3.32
C ASP A 72 0.10 -2.81 2.10
N GLY A 73 -0.29 -3.95 1.50
CA GLY A 73 0.35 -4.46 0.29
C GLY A 73 0.31 -3.48 -0.89
N VAL A 74 -0.86 -2.90 -1.17
CA VAL A 74 -1.03 -1.91 -2.26
C VAL A 74 -0.21 -0.65 -2.00
N THR A 75 -0.12 -0.21 -0.75
CA THR A 75 0.63 0.98 -0.33
C THR A 75 2.13 0.83 -0.61
N VAL A 76 2.72 -0.31 -0.26
CA VAL A 76 4.14 -0.59 -0.54
C VAL A 76 4.42 -0.55 -2.05
N VAL A 77 3.51 -1.10 -2.87
CA VAL A 77 3.69 -1.10 -4.34
C VAL A 77 3.59 0.32 -4.89
N LEU A 78 2.60 1.12 -4.47
CA LEU A 78 2.48 2.53 -4.85
C LEU A 78 3.73 3.32 -4.49
N TYR A 79 4.26 3.13 -3.28
CA TYR A 79 5.50 3.74 -2.84
C TYR A 79 6.66 3.42 -3.79
N LYS A 80 6.84 2.15 -4.16
CA LYS A 80 7.92 1.74 -5.08
C LYS A 80 7.75 2.32 -6.47
N VAL A 81 6.52 2.41 -6.98
CA VAL A 81 6.23 3.00 -8.29
C VAL A 81 6.54 4.50 -8.29
N PHE A 82 6.05 5.25 -7.30
CA PHE A 82 6.31 6.69 -7.22
C PHE A 82 7.77 7.00 -6.92
N GLN A 83 8.44 6.20 -6.09
CA GLN A 83 9.88 6.33 -5.85
C GLN A 83 10.67 6.12 -7.15
N ALA A 84 10.30 5.12 -7.95
CA ALA A 84 10.95 4.88 -9.24
C ALA A 84 10.76 6.06 -10.19
N TYR A 85 9.57 6.66 -10.22
CA TYR A 85 9.31 7.86 -11.03
C TYR A 85 10.04 9.10 -10.52
N ASN A 86 10.22 9.26 -9.21
CA ASN A 86 10.97 10.38 -8.63
C ASN A 86 12.46 10.36 -9.00
N LEU A 87 13.00 9.20 -9.40
CA LEU A 87 14.38 9.04 -9.86
C LEU A 87 14.54 9.23 -11.38
N MET A 88 13.44 9.42 -12.12
CA MET A 88 13.45 9.60 -13.56
C MET A 88 13.32 11.08 -13.93
N ASP A 89 14.15 11.55 -14.86
CA ASP A 89 14.11 12.95 -15.32
C ASP A 89 12.86 13.26 -16.16
N THR A 90 12.36 12.26 -16.90
CA THR A 90 11.14 12.37 -17.70
C THR A 90 10.35 11.07 -17.65
N ILE A 91 9.03 11.18 -17.49
CA ILE A 91 8.12 10.03 -17.43
C ILE A 91 7.43 9.92 -18.77
N THR A 92 7.71 8.84 -19.49
CA THR A 92 7.08 8.53 -20.77
C THR A 92 5.83 7.67 -20.56
N GLY A 93 4.88 7.68 -21.50
CA GLY A 93 3.71 6.79 -21.44
C GLY A 93 4.07 5.30 -21.33
N ALA A 94 5.23 4.89 -21.87
CA ALA A 94 5.77 3.54 -21.70
C ALA A 94 6.13 3.22 -20.23
N ASP A 95 6.64 4.20 -19.47
CA ASP A 95 7.00 4.03 -18.06
C ASP A 95 5.76 3.85 -17.19
N ILE A 96 4.66 4.54 -17.54
CA ILE A 96 3.36 4.37 -16.87
C ILE A 96 2.84 2.94 -17.06
N ILE A 97 2.88 2.43 -18.30
CA ILE A 97 2.49 1.04 -18.59
C ILE A 97 3.38 0.07 -17.84
N LEU A 98 4.70 0.30 -17.83
CA LEU A 98 5.64 -0.52 -17.08
C LEU A 98 5.34 -0.51 -15.58
N GLY A 99 4.96 0.63 -15.00
CA GLY A 99 4.54 0.74 -13.61
C GLY A 99 3.29 -0.09 -13.31
N ILE A 100 2.28 -0.07 -14.19
CA ILE A 100 1.09 -0.91 -14.08
C ILE A 100 1.45 -2.39 -14.16
N VAL A 101 2.30 -2.79 -15.11
CA VAL A 101 2.75 -4.19 -15.23
C VAL A 101 3.51 -4.61 -13.98
N LYS A 102 4.44 -3.78 -13.48
CA LYS A 102 5.18 -4.04 -12.23
C LYS A 102 4.24 -4.20 -11.04
N PHE A 103 3.16 -3.42 -10.96
CA PHE A 103 2.14 -3.59 -9.92
C PHE A 103 1.56 -5.02 -9.92
N PHE A 104 1.12 -5.51 -11.07
CA PHE A 104 0.59 -6.87 -11.18
C PHE A 104 1.64 -7.94 -10.91
N VAL A 105 2.88 -7.74 -11.38
CA VAL A 105 3.99 -8.68 -11.12
C VAL A 105 4.29 -8.79 -9.62
N VAL A 106 4.30 -7.67 -8.88
CA VAL A 106 4.55 -7.70 -7.44
C VAL A 106 3.38 -8.33 -6.69
N CYS A 107 2.13 -8.00 -7.05
CA CYS A 107 0.95 -8.62 -6.43
C CYS A 107 0.87 -10.12 -6.68
N LEU A 108 0.98 -10.56 -7.95
CA LEU A 108 0.89 -11.98 -8.31
C LEU A 108 2.12 -12.77 -7.84
N GLY A 109 3.32 -12.18 -7.92
CA GLY A 109 4.55 -12.77 -7.42
C GLY A 109 4.51 -12.96 -5.90
N GLY A 110 4.03 -11.96 -5.16
CA GLY A 110 3.82 -12.06 -3.71
C GLY A 110 2.81 -13.15 -3.34
N LEU A 111 1.67 -13.22 -4.05
CA LEU A 111 0.68 -14.27 -3.87
C LEU A 111 1.28 -15.67 -4.11
N PHE A 112 1.99 -15.84 -5.22
CA PHE A 112 2.61 -17.11 -5.59
C PHE A 112 3.65 -17.57 -4.55
N LEU A 113 4.54 -16.66 -4.14
CA LEU A 113 5.53 -16.95 -3.09
C LEU A 113 4.86 -17.26 -1.75
N GLY A 114 3.80 -16.54 -1.39
CA GLY A 114 3.00 -16.80 -0.19
C GLY A 114 2.37 -18.19 -0.19
N ILE A 115 1.81 -18.62 -1.32
CA ILE A 115 1.25 -19.98 -1.48
C ILE A 115 2.34 -21.03 -1.34
N LEU A 116 3.48 -20.85 -2.01
CA LEU A 116 4.61 -21.79 -1.91
C LEU A 116 5.14 -21.91 -0.48
N ALA A 117 5.34 -20.78 0.19
CA ALA A 117 5.79 -20.75 1.58
C ALA A 117 4.77 -21.41 2.52
N GLY A 118 3.48 -21.15 2.32
CA GLY A 118 2.39 -21.76 3.09
C GLY A 118 2.33 -23.28 2.92
N ILE A 119 2.43 -23.78 1.68
CA ILE A 119 2.48 -25.23 1.40
C ILE A 119 3.72 -25.85 2.05
N THR A 120 4.88 -25.22 1.89
CA THR A 120 6.14 -25.72 2.46
C THR A 120 6.07 -25.79 3.98
N SER A 121 5.53 -24.75 4.63
CA SER A 121 5.32 -24.71 6.07
C SER A 121 4.34 -25.79 6.52
N ALA A 122 3.20 -25.97 5.83
CA ALA A 122 2.23 -27.00 6.16
C ALA A 122 2.83 -28.42 6.06
N LEU A 123 3.67 -28.67 5.06
CA LEU A 123 4.37 -29.95 4.91
C LEU A 123 5.42 -30.17 6.01
N LEU A 124 6.22 -29.15 6.33
CA LEU A 124 7.20 -29.22 7.42
C LEU A 124 6.54 -29.47 8.77
N THR A 125 5.45 -28.77 9.08
CA THR A 125 4.67 -28.99 10.31
C THR A 125 4.09 -30.40 10.35
N LYS A 126 3.55 -30.91 9.24
CA LYS A 126 3.06 -32.30 9.16
C LYS A 126 4.17 -33.32 9.44
N LEU A 127 5.38 -33.09 8.94
CA LEU A 127 6.53 -33.98 9.11
C LEU A 127 7.18 -33.88 10.49
N SER A 128 7.15 -32.70 11.12
CA SER A 128 7.76 -32.47 12.44
C SER A 128 6.89 -32.95 13.61
N ILE A 129 5.59 -33.15 13.40
CA ILE A 129 4.66 -33.68 14.42
C ILE A 129 4.62 -35.23 14.38
N HIS A 130 5.42 -35.86 13.51
CA HIS A 130 5.73 -37.29 13.53
C HIS A 130 7.14 -37.54 14.05
#